data_AF-A0A2S6NGF7-F1
#
_entry.id   AF-A0A2S6NGF7-F1
#
_cell.length_a   1.000
_cell.length_b   1.000
_cell.length_c   1.000
_cell.angle_alpha   90.00
_cell.angle_beta   90.00
_cell.angle_gamma   90.00
#
_symmetry.space_group_name_H-M   'P 1'
#
loop_
_entity.id
_entity.type
_entity.pdbx_description
1 polymer ?
#
loop_
_entity_poly.entity_id
_entity_poly.type
_entity_poly.pdbx_seq_one_letter_code
_entity_poly.pdbx_strand_id
1 'polypeptide(L)'
;MSGTTTISTAASAGRFQVSNGQILDPTGAVYTAKGIDIGPSDMGAADQVLADFPGINFVRLMVDTYQPPSAYAAFVNTMTAHGVVVEFEDHTSSDGSDSGGARGVAFTGQQLTNELNWYSSIAQAYASNPYVWFGTDNEPPIAGLSPWEQATYNAIRGTGNSNPIMMSVPGGGYPEAQSISDYGMNPSVYAPMSNVIVDVHLYGWSSNYDPNQQAVTTALDDMVNSAHTMTTANGPAPVILGEYGPSTDGLTVDANSSQVIQLAQNSSNVAGAVAFSWSPGGADSLTDWAGNLTAYGQEVAQWIAASSQPAASAAPAPTGATVSQGDVSAYAQTGSDMSLVGSASAPAAGAASGADGTVYTLPAAGSAPVGFADNVLNDGATLDLTSALAATDWNGAASTLADYLTVTDTSSGAVVSLATTAGGVGSVIATIPGATDLNLDTLLAHSIT
;
A
#
# COMPACT_ATOMS: atom_id res chain seq x y z
N MET A 1 -19.91 34.80 29.38
CA MET A 1 -20.25 34.67 27.95
C MET A 1 -19.77 33.30 27.50
N SER A 2 -20.67 32.32 27.39
CA SER A 2 -20.33 31.00 26.85
C SER A 2 -20.46 31.10 25.34
N GLY A 3 -19.33 31.23 24.64
CA GLY A 3 -19.30 31.28 23.19
C GLY A 3 -19.51 29.88 22.65
N THR A 4 -20.61 29.66 21.93
CA THR A 4 -20.85 28.42 21.21
C THR A 4 -19.85 28.34 20.05
N THR A 5 -18.79 27.56 20.21
CA THR A 5 -17.86 27.25 19.12
C THR A 5 -18.60 26.35 18.13
N THR A 6 -19.06 26.93 17.02
CA THR A 6 -19.53 26.15 15.86
C THR A 6 -18.34 25.39 15.28
N ILE A 7 -18.31 24.07 15.48
CA ILE A 7 -17.38 23.19 14.80
C ILE A 7 -17.84 23.11 13.34
N SER A 8 -17.10 23.79 12.46
CA SER A 8 -17.21 23.59 11.02
C SER A 8 -16.78 22.16 10.73
N THR A 9 -17.72 21.30 10.35
CA THR A 9 -17.39 19.98 9.81
C THR A 9 -16.59 20.19 8.53
N ALA A 10 -15.30 19.82 8.56
CA ALA A 10 -14.44 19.85 7.38
C ALA A 10 -15.08 19.02 6.26
N ALA A 11 -15.01 19.51 5.02
CA ALA A 11 -15.48 18.74 3.87
C ALA A 11 -14.62 17.46 3.75
N SER A 12 -15.27 16.31 3.52
CA SER A 12 -14.59 15.04 3.26
C SER A 12 -13.58 15.21 2.13
N ALA A 13 -12.31 14.89 2.41
CA ALA A 13 -11.22 14.99 1.45
C ALA A 13 -11.13 13.77 0.52
N GLY A 14 -11.94 12.74 0.76
CA GLY A 14 -11.90 11.47 0.05
C GLY A 14 -10.60 10.67 0.27
N ARG A 15 -9.77 11.05 1.25
CA ARG A 15 -8.49 10.41 1.59
C ARG A 15 -8.15 10.63 3.06
N PHE A 16 -7.24 9.80 3.58
CA PHE A 16 -6.69 10.03 4.91
C PHE A 16 -5.83 11.30 4.96
N GLN A 17 -5.86 11.98 6.11
CA GLN A 17 -5.10 13.19 6.35
C GLN A 17 -4.50 13.19 7.74
N VAL A 18 -3.30 13.74 7.88
CA VAL A 18 -2.78 14.13 9.19
C VAL A 18 -3.10 15.60 9.43
N SER A 19 -3.56 15.92 10.62
CA SER A 19 -3.82 17.30 11.03
C SER A 19 -3.72 17.45 12.54
N ASN A 20 -2.80 18.28 13.01
CA ASN A 20 -2.66 18.67 14.43
C ASN A 20 -2.62 17.47 15.40
N GLY A 21 -1.75 16.50 15.13
CA GLY A 21 -1.59 15.31 15.99
C GLY A 21 -2.72 14.29 15.87
N GLN A 22 -3.58 14.39 14.85
CA GLN A 22 -4.63 13.41 14.58
C GLN A 22 -4.51 12.85 13.17
N ILE A 23 -4.98 11.62 13.00
CA ILE A 23 -5.25 11.02 11.70
C ILE A 23 -6.74 11.16 11.45
N LEU A 24 -7.11 11.67 10.28
CA LEU A 24 -8.49 11.77 9.82
C LEU A 24 -8.70 10.76 8.70
N ASP A 25 -9.81 10.03 8.76
CA ASP A 25 -10.23 9.10 7.71
C ASP A 25 -10.77 9.85 6.46
N PRO A 26 -11.07 9.13 5.36
CA PRO A 26 -11.63 9.75 4.16
C PRO A 26 -12.94 10.53 4.37
N THR A 27 -13.70 10.23 5.43
CA THR A 27 -14.92 10.94 5.82
C THR A 27 -14.64 12.20 6.64
N GLY A 28 -13.42 12.36 7.14
CA GLY A 28 -12.98 13.44 8.02
C GLY A 28 -13.14 13.12 9.51
N ALA A 29 -13.51 11.88 9.88
CA ALA A 29 -13.57 11.45 11.27
C ALA A 29 -12.16 11.10 11.79
N VAL A 30 -11.94 11.21 13.10
CA VAL A 30 -10.67 10.75 13.68
C VAL A 30 -10.55 9.24 13.47
N TYR A 31 -9.44 8.84 12.88
CA TYR A 31 -9.07 7.45 12.66
C TYR A 31 -8.20 6.95 13.82
N THR A 32 -8.47 5.74 14.30
CA THR A 32 -7.64 5.05 15.28
C THR A 32 -7.29 3.66 14.74
N ALA A 33 -6.00 3.42 14.47
CA ALA A 33 -5.53 2.16 13.94
C ALA A 33 -5.69 1.03 14.98
N LYS A 34 -6.22 -0.10 14.53
CA LYS A 34 -6.38 -1.32 15.30
C LYS A 34 -6.06 -2.48 14.38
N GLY A 35 -4.84 -2.98 14.53
CA GLY A 35 -4.29 -3.87 13.53
C GLY A 35 -3.42 -4.97 14.10
N ILE A 36 -2.89 -5.72 13.16
CA ILE A 36 -1.91 -6.77 13.36
C ILE A 36 -0.80 -6.61 12.31
N ASP A 37 0.39 -7.08 12.64
CA ASP A 37 1.46 -7.28 11.67
C ASP A 37 1.27 -8.60 10.93
N ILE A 38 1.60 -8.64 9.64
CA ILE A 38 1.60 -9.86 8.84
C ILE A 38 2.81 -9.91 7.91
N GLY A 39 3.39 -11.09 7.75
CA GLY A 39 4.47 -11.33 6.80
C GLY A 39 3.96 -11.59 5.37
N PRO A 40 4.76 -11.32 4.32
CA PRO A 40 4.41 -11.62 2.93
C PRO A 40 4.06 -13.09 2.70
N SER A 41 4.67 -14.02 3.45
CA SER A 41 4.36 -15.46 3.39
C SER A 41 2.92 -15.80 3.75
N ASP A 42 2.26 -14.93 4.54
CA ASP A 42 0.95 -15.20 5.13
C ASP A 42 -0.17 -14.37 4.49
N MET A 43 0.13 -13.60 3.44
CA MET A 43 -0.88 -12.85 2.68
C MET A 43 -2.02 -13.72 2.10
N GLY A 44 -1.81 -15.03 1.96
CA GLY A 44 -2.88 -15.97 1.60
C GLY A 44 -3.99 -16.06 2.66
N ALA A 45 -3.78 -15.55 3.87
CA ALA A 45 -4.70 -15.63 5.00
C ALA A 45 -5.67 -14.44 5.13
N ALA A 46 -5.77 -13.56 4.13
CA ALA A 46 -6.61 -12.35 4.20
C ALA A 46 -8.04 -12.60 4.73
N ASP A 47 -8.75 -13.58 4.16
CA ASP A 47 -10.11 -13.91 4.58
C ASP A 47 -10.17 -14.46 6.02
N GLN A 48 -9.14 -15.21 6.43
CA GLN A 48 -9.04 -15.74 7.79
C GLN A 48 -8.78 -14.62 8.79
N VAL A 49 -7.89 -13.68 8.48
CA VAL A 49 -7.64 -12.48 9.29
C VAL A 49 -8.92 -11.68 9.49
N LEU A 50 -9.69 -11.43 8.42
CA LEU A 50 -10.96 -10.72 8.51
C LEU A 50 -12.00 -11.46 9.36
N ALA A 51 -12.00 -12.80 9.34
CA ALA A 51 -12.88 -13.62 10.14
C ALA A 51 -12.50 -13.64 11.63
N ASP A 52 -11.20 -13.73 11.92
CA ASP A 52 -10.66 -13.86 13.28
C ASP A 52 -10.60 -12.53 14.04
N PHE A 53 -10.44 -11.41 13.33
CA PHE A 53 -10.39 -10.06 13.91
C PHE A 53 -11.55 -9.19 13.42
N PRO A 54 -12.80 -9.46 13.85
CA PRO A 54 -13.95 -8.70 13.39
C PRO A 54 -13.84 -7.24 13.83
N GLY A 55 -13.76 -6.33 12.87
CA GLY A 55 -13.57 -4.89 13.11
C GLY A 55 -12.13 -4.41 12.97
N ILE A 56 -11.20 -5.27 12.54
CA ILE A 56 -9.85 -4.85 12.15
C ILE A 56 -9.95 -3.73 11.10
N ASN A 57 -9.12 -2.70 11.24
CA ASN A 57 -9.11 -1.57 10.30
C ASN A 57 -7.71 -1.23 9.79
N PHE A 58 -6.67 -1.90 10.30
CA PHE A 58 -5.29 -1.67 9.91
C PHE A 58 -4.54 -3.01 9.84
N VAL A 59 -3.66 -3.15 8.86
CA VAL A 59 -2.66 -4.21 8.80
C VAL A 59 -1.35 -3.62 8.32
N ARG A 60 -0.27 -3.92 9.04
CA ARG A 60 1.10 -3.64 8.65
C ARG A 60 1.70 -4.87 7.98
N LEU A 61 2.14 -4.71 6.75
CA LEU A 61 2.74 -5.78 5.95
C LEU A 61 4.26 -5.63 6.02
N MET A 62 4.90 -6.54 6.75
CA MET A 62 6.34 -6.54 7.03
C MET A 62 7.14 -7.05 5.82
N VAL A 63 7.49 -6.18 4.88
CA VAL A 63 8.09 -6.59 3.60
C VAL A 63 9.57 -6.91 3.74
N ASP A 64 9.88 -8.20 3.75
CA ASP A 64 11.25 -8.74 3.78
C ASP A 64 11.89 -8.95 2.39
N THR A 65 11.14 -8.68 1.31
CA THR A 65 11.63 -8.74 -0.06
C THR A 65 10.86 -7.81 -0.98
N TYR A 66 11.58 -7.03 -1.79
CA TYR A 66 11.01 -6.08 -2.76
C TYR A 66 10.34 -6.76 -3.97
N GLN A 67 9.16 -7.33 -3.77
CA GLN A 67 8.35 -7.89 -4.85
C GLN A 67 7.67 -6.78 -5.66
N PRO A 68 7.30 -7.02 -6.93
CA PRO A 68 6.51 -6.06 -7.71
C PRO A 68 5.10 -5.88 -7.11
N PRO A 69 4.42 -4.74 -7.38
CA PRO A 69 3.09 -4.46 -6.84
C PRO A 69 2.04 -5.56 -7.06
N SER A 70 2.12 -6.28 -8.20
CA SER A 70 1.22 -7.37 -8.54
C SER A 70 1.27 -8.57 -7.58
N ALA A 71 2.39 -8.77 -6.88
CA ALA A 71 2.53 -9.82 -5.87
C ALA A 71 1.62 -9.59 -4.66
N TYR A 72 1.31 -8.33 -4.35
CA TYR A 72 0.50 -7.94 -3.19
C TYR A 72 -0.97 -7.70 -3.54
N ALA A 73 -1.31 -7.64 -4.84
CA ALA A 73 -2.59 -7.13 -5.31
C ALA A 73 -3.80 -7.88 -4.74
N ALA A 74 -3.74 -9.21 -4.66
CA ALA A 74 -4.85 -10.00 -4.12
C ALA A 74 -5.12 -9.65 -2.65
N PHE A 75 -4.07 -9.60 -1.82
CA PHE A 75 -4.15 -9.25 -0.41
C PHE A 75 -4.67 -7.81 -0.22
N VAL A 76 -4.05 -6.84 -0.89
CA VAL A 76 -4.45 -5.43 -0.82
C VAL A 76 -5.91 -5.25 -1.26
N ASN A 77 -6.33 -5.88 -2.35
CA ASN A 77 -7.71 -5.77 -2.82
C ASN A 77 -8.70 -6.33 -1.79
N THR A 78 -8.42 -7.50 -1.22
CA THR A 78 -9.29 -8.10 -0.19
C THR A 78 -9.40 -7.21 1.05
N MET A 79 -8.27 -6.75 1.59
CA MET A 79 -8.25 -5.95 2.82
C MET A 79 -8.88 -4.58 2.61
N THR A 80 -8.50 -3.87 1.54
CA THR A 80 -9.01 -2.51 1.29
C THR A 80 -10.48 -2.51 0.87
N ALA A 81 -11.00 -3.58 0.25
CA ALA A 81 -12.44 -3.76 0.01
C ALA A 81 -13.26 -3.85 1.32
N HIS A 82 -12.63 -4.24 2.42
CA HIS A 82 -13.22 -4.27 3.76
C HIS A 82 -12.92 -3.00 4.57
N GLY A 83 -12.35 -1.96 3.95
CA GLY A 83 -11.99 -0.72 4.63
C GLY A 83 -10.81 -0.84 5.58
N VAL A 84 -9.99 -1.89 5.43
CA VAL A 84 -8.75 -2.09 6.18
C VAL A 84 -7.62 -1.36 5.47
N VAL A 85 -6.91 -0.51 6.18
CA VAL A 85 -5.65 0.08 5.72
C VAL A 85 -4.59 -1.03 5.64
N VAL A 86 -3.91 -1.14 4.50
CA VAL A 86 -2.69 -1.93 4.35
C VAL A 86 -1.51 -0.98 4.27
N GLU A 87 -0.66 -1.03 5.27
CA GLU A 87 0.58 -0.26 5.34
C GLU A 87 1.74 -1.18 4.90
N PHE A 88 2.56 -0.68 3.98
CA PHE A 88 3.75 -1.38 3.48
C PHE A 88 4.99 -0.84 4.16
N GLU A 89 5.68 -1.70 4.90
CA GLU A 89 6.91 -1.36 5.60
C GLU A 89 8.07 -2.23 5.12
N ASP A 90 9.26 -1.65 4.96
CA ASP A 90 10.48 -2.40 4.66
C ASP A 90 11.02 -3.07 5.95
N HIS A 91 11.16 -4.40 5.93
CA HIS A 91 11.77 -5.20 6.99
C HIS A 91 13.15 -5.75 6.61
N THR A 92 13.69 -5.33 5.48
CA THR A 92 15.06 -5.71 5.09
C THR A 92 16.07 -4.96 5.96
N SER A 93 17.28 -5.49 6.09
CA SER A 93 18.35 -4.75 6.75
C SER A 93 19.67 -4.84 5.99
N SER A 94 20.54 -3.86 6.21
CA SER A 94 21.81 -3.73 5.48
C SER A 94 22.80 -4.84 5.81
N ASP A 95 22.61 -5.56 6.93
CA ASP A 95 23.41 -6.72 7.31
C ASP A 95 22.86 -8.03 6.71
N GLY A 96 21.75 -7.95 5.96
CA GLY A 96 21.08 -9.06 5.29
C GLY A 96 20.21 -9.91 6.22
N SER A 97 19.90 -9.42 7.43
CA SER A 97 18.87 -10.02 8.28
C SER A 97 17.50 -9.37 8.04
N ASP A 98 16.44 -10.14 8.31
CA ASP A 98 15.05 -9.68 8.20
C ASP A 98 14.50 -9.46 9.61
N SER A 99 15.19 -8.63 10.38
CA SER A 99 14.86 -8.35 11.78
C SER A 99 15.16 -6.90 12.09
N GLY A 100 14.22 -6.21 12.76
CA GLY A 100 14.42 -4.86 13.28
C GLY A 100 15.54 -4.75 14.33
N GLY A 101 15.50 -3.69 15.13
CA GLY A 101 16.29 -3.54 16.36
C GLY A 101 17.43 -2.53 16.23
N ALA A 102 17.27 -1.46 15.45
CA ALA A 102 18.32 -0.49 15.13
C ALA A 102 19.56 -1.13 14.50
N ARG A 103 19.37 -2.23 13.77
CA ARG A 103 20.46 -3.03 13.22
C ARG A 103 20.97 -2.43 11.91
N GLY A 104 22.22 -2.75 11.58
CA GLY A 104 22.85 -2.32 10.34
C GLY A 104 23.19 -0.82 10.27
N VAL A 105 23.16 -0.29 9.05
CA VAL A 105 23.42 1.11 8.69
C VAL A 105 22.35 1.58 7.70
N ALA A 106 22.08 2.88 7.68
CA ALA A 106 21.16 3.46 6.72
C ALA A 106 21.56 3.11 5.28
N PHE A 107 20.59 2.75 4.44
CA PHE A 107 20.90 2.29 3.09
C PHE A 107 21.57 3.38 2.26
N THR A 108 22.54 2.95 1.45
CA THR A 108 23.23 3.82 0.50
C THR A 108 23.46 3.08 -0.81
N GLY A 109 23.84 3.82 -1.87
CA GLY A 109 24.22 3.23 -3.15
C GLY A 109 23.12 2.36 -3.75
N GLN A 110 23.47 1.11 -4.09
CA GLN A 110 22.54 0.19 -4.76
C GLN A 110 21.40 -0.28 -3.85
N GLN A 111 21.65 -0.48 -2.55
CA GLN A 111 20.60 -0.88 -1.59
C GLN A 111 19.50 0.17 -1.53
N LEU A 112 19.90 1.43 -1.30
CA LEU A 112 18.96 2.56 -1.31
C LEU A 112 18.26 2.68 -2.67
N THR A 113 18.98 2.52 -3.78
CA THR A 113 18.35 2.57 -5.12
C THR A 113 17.26 1.51 -5.28
N ASN A 114 17.50 0.28 -4.79
CA ASN A 114 16.52 -0.81 -4.90
C ASN A 114 15.26 -0.53 -4.07
N GLU A 115 15.46 -0.10 -2.81
CA GLU A 115 14.39 0.27 -1.90
C GLU A 115 13.54 1.41 -2.47
N LEU A 116 14.16 2.51 -2.91
CA LEU A 116 13.45 3.67 -3.45
C LEU A 116 12.67 3.31 -4.73
N ASN A 117 13.24 2.47 -5.60
CA ASN A 117 12.52 1.97 -6.78
C ASN A 117 11.30 1.13 -6.39
N TRP A 118 11.44 0.29 -5.36
CA TRP A 118 10.33 -0.50 -4.83
C TRP A 118 9.22 0.40 -4.27
N TYR A 119 9.53 1.31 -3.35
CA TYR A 119 8.56 2.28 -2.82
C TYR A 119 7.88 3.09 -3.92
N SER A 120 8.63 3.61 -4.91
CA SER A 120 8.03 4.31 -6.04
C SER A 120 7.08 3.40 -6.85
N SER A 121 7.42 2.13 -7.06
CA SER A 121 6.57 1.19 -7.79
C SER A 121 5.25 0.90 -7.06
N ILE A 122 5.29 0.67 -5.75
CA ILE A 122 4.11 0.42 -4.90
C ILE A 122 3.27 1.70 -4.82
N ALA A 123 3.92 2.84 -4.57
CA ALA A 123 3.26 4.14 -4.48
C ALA A 123 2.53 4.52 -5.76
N GLN A 124 3.13 4.26 -6.93
CA GLN A 124 2.51 4.50 -8.22
C GLN A 124 1.32 3.55 -8.46
N ALA A 125 1.48 2.26 -8.17
CA ALA A 125 0.43 1.26 -8.38
C ALA A 125 -0.83 1.53 -7.55
N TYR A 126 -0.66 2.02 -6.31
CA TYR A 126 -1.74 2.23 -5.36
C TYR A 126 -2.07 3.71 -5.09
N ALA A 127 -1.61 4.64 -5.95
CA ALA A 127 -1.81 6.09 -5.77
C ALA A 127 -3.27 6.51 -5.61
N SER A 128 -4.21 5.77 -6.22
CA SER A 128 -5.65 6.03 -6.13
C SER A 128 -6.35 5.30 -4.98
N ASN A 129 -5.66 4.41 -4.26
CA ASN A 129 -6.25 3.66 -3.14
C ASN A 129 -5.89 4.35 -1.82
N PRO A 130 -6.81 5.06 -1.14
CA PRO A 130 -6.49 5.76 0.10
C PRO A 130 -6.19 4.83 1.27
N TYR A 131 -6.53 3.54 1.16
CA TYR A 131 -6.27 2.52 2.17
C TYR A 131 -4.91 1.83 2.00
N VAL A 132 -4.04 2.33 1.11
CA VAL A 132 -2.65 1.86 1.01
C VAL A 132 -1.71 2.91 1.59
N TRP A 133 -1.11 2.61 2.73
CA TRP A 133 -0.15 3.49 3.41
C TRP A 133 1.26 2.92 3.28
N PHE A 134 2.24 3.67 3.78
CA PHE A 134 3.65 3.30 3.74
C PHE A 134 4.26 3.53 5.11
N GLY A 135 5.22 2.70 5.48
CA GLY A 135 6.18 2.92 6.56
C GLY A 135 7.55 3.18 5.95
N THR A 136 8.49 3.70 6.75
CA THR A 136 9.91 3.65 6.41
C THR A 136 10.50 2.32 6.86
N ASP A 137 11.81 2.12 6.72
CA ASP A 137 12.50 0.92 7.21
C ASP A 137 12.21 0.65 8.69
N ASN A 138 11.93 -0.61 9.02
CA ASN A 138 11.55 -1.05 10.36
C ASN A 138 12.69 -0.85 11.37
N GLU A 139 12.38 -0.19 12.49
CA GLU A 139 13.32 0.03 13.59
C GLU A 139 14.75 0.41 13.12
N PRO A 140 14.92 1.49 12.33
CA PRO A 140 16.12 1.73 11.54
C PRO A 140 17.32 2.11 12.43
N PRO A 141 18.57 2.17 11.91
CA PRO A 141 19.71 2.66 12.67
C PRO A 141 19.69 4.19 12.80
N ILE A 142 20.23 4.71 13.91
CA ILE A 142 20.29 6.17 14.19
C ILE A 142 21.12 6.93 13.14
N ALA A 143 22.27 6.37 12.75
CA ALA A 143 23.24 7.07 11.91
C ALA A 143 22.76 7.16 10.45
N GLY A 144 22.53 8.39 9.98
CA GLY A 144 22.10 8.64 8.60
C GLY A 144 20.59 8.51 8.39
N LEU A 145 19.80 8.37 9.46
CA LEU A 145 18.37 8.13 9.39
C LEU A 145 17.59 9.20 8.60
N SER A 146 17.70 10.48 8.98
CA SER A 146 16.85 11.50 8.34
C SER A 146 17.05 11.68 6.82
N PRO A 147 18.29 11.70 6.28
CA PRO A 147 18.47 11.69 4.83
C PRO A 147 17.88 10.45 4.15
N TRP A 148 17.92 9.30 4.81
CA TRP A 148 17.38 8.05 4.28
C TRP A 148 15.84 8.10 4.22
N GLU A 149 15.17 8.36 5.34
CA GLU A 149 13.70 8.49 5.37
C GLU A 149 13.20 9.62 4.46
N GLN A 150 13.95 10.72 4.34
CA GLN A 150 13.63 11.78 3.38
C GLN A 150 13.68 11.29 1.93
N ALA A 151 14.66 10.44 1.58
CA ALA A 151 14.72 9.86 0.26
C ALA A 151 13.51 8.96 -0.01
N THR A 152 13.13 8.11 0.96
CA THR A 152 11.93 7.26 0.90
C THR A 152 10.65 8.08 0.76
N TYR A 153 10.46 9.09 1.60
CA TYR A 153 9.36 10.06 1.49
C TYR A 153 9.28 10.68 0.08
N ASN A 154 10.42 11.16 -0.44
CA ASN A 154 10.47 11.81 -1.75
C ASN A 154 10.20 10.82 -2.89
N ALA A 155 10.65 9.56 -2.78
CA ALA A 155 10.37 8.52 -3.77
C ALA A 155 8.87 8.18 -3.83
N ILE A 156 8.18 8.13 -2.68
CA ILE A 156 6.73 7.94 -2.60
C ILE A 156 6.00 9.18 -3.16
N ARG A 157 6.31 10.37 -2.64
CA ARG A 157 5.65 11.63 -3.07
C ARG A 157 5.91 11.97 -4.54
N GLY A 158 7.06 11.59 -5.08
CA GLY A 158 7.42 11.77 -6.48
C GLY A 158 6.48 11.09 -7.47
N THR A 159 5.71 10.10 -7.02
CA THR A 159 4.69 9.41 -7.83
C THR A 159 3.33 10.13 -7.88
N GLY A 160 3.17 11.21 -7.09
CA GLY A 160 1.88 11.85 -6.84
C GLY A 160 1.06 11.20 -5.72
N ASN A 161 1.56 10.13 -5.09
CA ASN A 161 0.90 9.50 -3.95
C ASN A 161 0.90 10.43 -2.72
N SER A 162 -0.28 10.66 -2.14
CA SER A 162 -0.49 11.55 -0.99
C SER A 162 -0.93 10.84 0.30
N ASN A 163 -0.93 9.51 0.32
CA ASN A 163 -1.38 8.71 1.46
C ASN A 163 -0.43 8.88 2.65
N PRO A 164 -0.86 8.56 3.89
CA PRO A 164 -0.01 8.62 5.05
C PRO A 164 1.28 7.80 4.91
N ILE A 165 2.36 8.34 5.48
CA ILE A 165 3.68 7.68 5.58
C ILE A 165 4.06 7.66 7.06
N MET A 166 4.26 6.47 7.61
CA MET A 166 4.79 6.23 8.95
C MET A 166 6.32 6.35 8.91
N MET A 167 6.88 7.06 9.88
CA MET A 167 8.32 7.27 10.04
C MET A 167 8.76 6.51 11.29
N SER A 168 9.43 5.39 11.10
CA SER A 168 9.86 4.49 12.17
C SER A 168 11.05 5.07 12.93
N VAL A 169 10.91 5.17 14.24
CA VAL A 169 12.02 5.61 15.09
C VAL A 169 13.04 4.47 15.26
N PRO A 170 14.34 4.77 15.45
CA PRO A 170 15.36 3.76 15.63
C PRO A 170 15.06 2.76 16.74
N GLY A 171 15.19 1.47 16.45
CA GLY A 171 15.04 0.40 17.46
C GLY A 171 13.65 0.34 18.10
N GLY A 172 12.62 0.88 17.43
CA GLY A 172 11.27 0.99 17.99
C GLY A 172 11.13 2.13 19.01
N GLY A 173 12.21 2.84 19.31
CA GLY A 173 12.23 4.00 20.20
C GLY A 173 12.93 3.68 21.51
N TYR A 174 12.99 4.66 22.39
CA TYR A 174 13.48 4.48 23.76
C TYR A 174 12.93 5.57 24.67
N PRO A 175 12.53 5.24 25.91
CA PRO A 175 11.90 6.21 26.81
C PRO A 175 12.83 7.30 27.33
N GLU A 176 14.15 7.12 27.28
CA GLU A 176 15.09 8.14 27.75
C GLU A 176 15.17 9.35 26.81
N ALA A 177 14.67 9.22 25.58
CA ALA A 177 14.57 10.35 24.66
C ALA A 177 13.72 11.47 25.28
N GLN A 178 14.10 12.72 25.00
CA GLN A 178 13.36 13.92 25.42
C GLN A 178 12.84 14.69 24.20
N SER A 179 13.27 14.30 23.00
CA SER A 179 12.90 14.88 21.72
C SER A 179 13.16 13.89 20.58
N ILE A 180 12.55 14.14 19.42
CA ILE A 180 12.79 13.35 18.21
C ILE A 180 14.26 13.45 17.75
N SER A 181 14.96 14.53 18.11
CA SER A 181 16.40 14.66 17.82
C SER A 181 17.25 13.67 18.59
N ASP A 182 16.79 13.18 19.74
CA ASP A 182 17.50 12.17 20.51
C ASP A 182 17.50 10.84 19.77
N TYR A 183 16.50 10.57 18.93
CA TYR A 183 16.43 9.46 17.96
C TYR A 183 17.34 9.67 16.72
N GLY A 184 18.18 10.72 16.70
CA GLY A 184 18.96 11.07 15.52
C GLY A 184 18.14 11.62 14.35
N MET A 185 16.84 11.87 14.57
CA MET A 185 15.95 12.43 13.57
C MET A 185 16.02 13.97 13.60
N ASN A 186 16.56 14.58 12.55
CA ASN A 186 16.68 16.04 12.44
C ASN A 186 15.31 16.69 12.15
N PRO A 187 14.71 17.47 13.07
CA PRO A 187 13.37 18.03 12.89
C PRO A 187 13.20 18.89 11.63
N SER A 188 14.28 19.53 11.17
CA SER A 188 14.23 20.37 9.96
C SER A 188 14.00 19.57 8.66
N VAL A 189 14.32 18.28 8.67
CA VAL A 189 14.10 17.38 7.53
C VAL A 189 12.61 17.03 7.39
N TYR A 190 11.92 16.80 8.50
CA TYR A 190 10.51 16.39 8.55
C TYR A 190 9.53 17.57 8.54
N ALA A 191 9.97 18.77 8.97
CA ALA A 191 9.17 19.99 8.97
C ALA A 191 8.41 20.30 7.65
N PRO A 192 9.00 20.13 6.44
CA PRO A 192 8.27 20.35 5.20
C PRO A 192 7.41 19.15 4.73
N MET A 193 7.53 17.99 5.38
CA MET A 193 6.81 16.78 4.99
C MET A 193 5.34 16.87 5.41
N SER A 194 4.46 16.19 4.68
CA SER A 194 3.02 16.17 4.96
C SER A 194 2.47 14.75 5.01
N ASN A 195 1.36 14.56 5.72
CA ASN A 195 0.75 13.27 5.99
C ASN A 195 1.76 12.27 6.57
N VAL A 196 2.50 12.72 7.59
CA VAL A 196 3.51 11.92 8.30
C VAL A 196 2.97 11.54 9.67
N ILE A 197 3.19 10.28 10.03
CA ILE A 197 2.88 9.66 11.33
C ILE A 197 4.23 9.20 11.91
N VAL A 198 4.43 9.29 13.22
CA VAL A 198 5.59 8.67 13.87
C VAL A 198 5.20 7.27 14.33
N ASP A 199 6.06 6.31 14.06
CA ASP A 199 5.90 4.94 14.51
C ASP A 199 6.88 4.63 15.65
N VAL A 200 6.36 4.06 16.74
CA VAL A 200 7.11 3.62 17.93
C VAL A 200 6.62 2.24 18.36
N HIS A 201 7.47 1.45 18.99
CA HIS A 201 7.15 0.09 19.41
C HIS A 201 7.14 -0.04 20.93
N LEU A 202 6.27 -0.91 21.46
CA LEU A 202 6.14 -1.10 22.90
C LEU A 202 6.23 -2.59 23.28
N TYR A 203 7.35 -2.94 23.92
CA TYR A 203 7.62 -4.28 24.46
C TYR A 203 8.17 -4.20 25.88
N GLY A 204 8.47 -5.33 26.52
CA GLY A 204 8.95 -5.37 27.90
C GLY A 204 10.24 -4.59 28.13
N TRP A 205 11.15 -4.53 27.15
CA TRP A 205 12.39 -3.75 27.24
C TRP A 205 12.16 -2.27 27.53
N SER A 206 11.05 -1.69 27.03
CA SER A 206 10.73 -0.25 27.17
C SER A 206 10.67 0.19 28.64
N SER A 207 10.31 -0.69 29.56
CA SER A 207 10.27 -0.38 30.99
C SER A 207 11.25 -1.25 31.79
N ASN A 208 12.33 -1.73 31.15
CA ASN A 208 13.29 -2.66 31.73
C ASN A 208 12.61 -3.89 32.37
N TYR A 209 11.54 -4.38 31.74
CA TYR A 209 10.73 -5.52 32.20
C TYR A 209 10.08 -5.35 33.58
N ASP A 210 9.94 -4.10 34.07
CA ASP A 210 9.27 -3.82 35.35
C ASP A 210 7.78 -4.18 35.27
N PRO A 211 7.26 -5.10 36.12
CA PRO A 211 5.85 -5.50 36.12
C PRO A 211 4.92 -4.42 36.72
N ASN A 212 5.44 -3.27 37.13
CA ASN A 212 4.63 -2.14 37.57
C ASN A 212 4.00 -1.42 36.37
N GLN A 213 2.67 -1.40 36.30
CA GLN A 213 1.93 -0.69 35.24
C GLN A 213 2.35 0.77 35.07
N GLN A 214 2.65 1.48 36.16
CA GLN A 214 3.07 2.88 36.09
C GLN A 214 4.43 3.03 35.38
N ALA A 215 5.34 2.06 35.52
CA ALA A 215 6.62 2.10 34.82
C ALA A 215 6.43 1.96 33.31
N VAL A 216 5.56 1.03 32.87
CA VAL A 216 5.20 0.87 31.45
C VAL A 216 4.47 2.10 30.91
N THR A 217 3.55 2.68 31.69
CA THR A 217 2.85 3.92 31.32
C THR A 217 3.81 5.09 31.15
N THR A 218 4.73 5.29 32.11
CA THR A 218 5.75 6.34 32.00
C THR A 218 6.65 6.11 30.79
N ALA A 219 7.05 4.86 30.51
CA ALA A 219 7.86 4.55 29.34
C ALA A 219 7.18 4.94 28.02
N LEU A 220 5.90 4.58 27.84
CA LEU A 220 5.14 4.97 26.66
C LEU A 220 4.96 6.48 26.57
N ASP A 221 4.59 7.14 27.68
CA ASP A 221 4.37 8.59 27.69
C ASP A 221 5.64 9.34 27.27
N ASP A 222 6.82 8.91 27.73
CA ASP A 222 8.10 9.55 27.38
C ASP A 222 8.44 9.36 25.89
N MET A 223 8.21 8.18 25.32
CA MET A 223 8.38 7.92 23.88
C MET A 223 7.42 8.77 23.04
N VAL A 224 6.13 8.80 23.40
CA VAL A 224 5.09 9.58 22.70
C VAL A 224 5.37 11.09 22.79
N ASN A 225 5.77 11.59 23.96
CA ASN A 225 6.11 13.00 24.14
C ASN A 225 7.33 13.39 23.29
N SER A 226 8.34 12.53 23.21
CA SER A 226 9.49 12.72 22.34
C SER A 226 9.09 12.74 20.87
N ALA A 227 8.27 11.78 20.44
CA ALA A 227 7.74 11.71 19.08
C ALA A 227 6.93 12.95 18.68
N HIS A 228 6.08 13.47 19.58
CA HIS A 228 5.29 14.69 19.35
C HIS A 228 6.12 15.97 19.19
N THR A 229 7.42 15.95 19.51
CA THR A 229 8.31 17.06 19.15
C THR A 229 8.61 17.11 17.64
N MET A 230 8.33 16.05 16.88
CA MET A 230 8.32 16.09 15.42
C MET A 230 7.13 16.92 14.92
N THR A 231 7.43 18.12 14.43
CA THR A 231 6.46 18.97 13.72
C THR A 231 6.66 18.82 12.23
N THR A 232 5.56 18.64 11.51
CA THR A 232 5.49 18.48 10.05
C THR A 232 4.70 19.64 9.44
N ALA A 233 4.47 19.64 8.13
CA ALA A 233 3.61 20.62 7.47
C ALA A 233 2.15 20.58 7.98
N ASN A 234 1.75 19.48 8.64
CA ASN A 234 0.42 19.28 9.22
C ASN A 234 0.33 19.58 10.72
N GLY A 235 1.40 20.12 11.32
CA GLY A 235 1.53 20.29 12.77
C GLY A 235 2.27 19.12 13.43
N PRO A 236 2.10 18.91 14.75
CA PRO A 236 2.67 17.75 15.43
C PRO A 236 2.23 16.45 14.74
N ALA A 237 3.18 15.54 14.52
CA ALA A 237 2.86 14.23 13.97
C ALA A 237 2.09 13.39 15.03
N PRO A 238 1.00 12.69 14.64
CA PRO A 238 0.40 11.66 15.47
C PRO A 238 1.36 10.49 15.64
N VAL A 239 1.17 9.71 16.71
CA VAL A 239 1.97 8.52 16.99
C VAL A 239 1.09 7.28 16.84
N ILE A 240 1.54 6.25 16.14
CA ILE A 240 0.96 4.91 16.18
C ILE A 240 1.94 3.99 16.93
N LEU A 241 1.41 3.05 17.71
CA LEU A 241 2.21 1.90 18.15
C LEU A 241 2.25 0.87 17.02
N GLY A 242 3.25 0.92 16.14
CA GLY A 242 3.35 0.04 14.97
C GLY A 242 3.70 -1.39 15.33
N GLU A 243 4.21 -1.63 16.53
CA GLU A 243 4.35 -2.96 17.11
C GLU A 243 4.12 -2.94 18.62
N TYR A 244 3.44 -3.98 19.11
CA TYR A 244 3.47 -4.38 20.51
C TYR A 244 3.25 -5.88 20.63
N GLY A 245 3.75 -6.48 21.71
CA GLY A 245 3.60 -7.90 21.93
C GLY A 245 3.98 -8.34 23.35
N PRO A 246 3.67 -9.60 23.70
CA PRO A 246 4.08 -10.20 24.97
C PRO A 246 5.58 -10.48 25.09
N SER A 247 6.39 -10.38 24.04
CA SER A 247 7.80 -10.80 24.04
C SER A 247 8.69 -9.84 23.27
N THR A 248 9.80 -9.44 23.90
CA THR A 248 10.81 -8.60 23.25
C THR A 248 11.64 -9.39 22.23
N ASP A 249 11.84 -10.70 22.43
CA ASP A 249 12.73 -11.53 21.62
C ASP A 249 11.99 -12.47 20.66
N GLY A 250 10.66 -12.39 20.60
CA GLY A 250 9.80 -13.29 19.81
C GLY A 250 9.62 -14.68 20.42
N LEU A 251 10.36 -15.04 21.48
CA LEU A 251 10.50 -16.42 21.96
C LEU A 251 10.01 -16.59 23.40
N THR A 252 10.28 -15.62 24.26
CA THR A 252 10.05 -15.67 25.70
C THR A 252 9.10 -14.58 26.12
N VAL A 253 7.99 -14.94 26.75
CA VAL A 253 7.04 -13.97 27.31
C VAL A 253 7.75 -13.11 28.37
N ASP A 254 7.71 -11.79 28.17
CA ASP A 254 8.27 -10.79 29.07
C ASP A 254 7.53 -10.79 30.42
N ALA A 255 8.26 -10.52 31.50
CA ALA A 255 7.72 -10.51 32.86
C ALA A 255 6.59 -9.48 33.08
N ASN A 256 6.57 -8.42 32.26
CA ASN A 256 5.59 -7.34 32.26
C ASN A 256 4.67 -7.34 31.01
N SER A 257 4.62 -8.43 30.25
CA SER A 257 3.81 -8.59 29.03
C SER A 257 2.36 -8.14 29.21
N SER A 258 1.72 -8.52 30.32
CA SER A 258 0.34 -8.12 30.60
C SER A 258 0.16 -6.60 30.73
N GLN A 259 1.14 -5.89 31.30
CA GLN A 259 1.10 -4.43 31.45
C GLN A 259 1.34 -3.72 30.12
N VAL A 260 2.23 -4.27 29.28
CA VAL A 260 2.49 -3.80 27.92
C VAL A 260 1.23 -3.91 27.07
N ILE A 261 0.63 -5.10 27.00
CA ILE A 261 -0.59 -5.35 26.20
C ILE A 261 -1.74 -4.48 26.70
N GLN A 262 -1.96 -4.45 28.02
CA GLN A 262 -3.00 -3.60 28.62
C GLN A 262 -2.81 -2.13 28.25
N LEU A 263 -1.59 -1.61 28.31
CA LEU A 263 -1.33 -0.22 27.97
C LEU A 263 -1.53 0.05 26.47
N ALA A 264 -0.94 -0.77 25.60
CA ALA A 264 -1.04 -0.59 24.15
C ALA A 264 -2.50 -0.54 23.68
N GLN A 265 -3.34 -1.43 24.22
CA GLN A 265 -4.74 -1.55 23.84
C GLN A 265 -5.65 -0.44 24.41
N ASN A 266 -5.24 0.23 25.49
CA ASN A 266 -6.07 1.21 26.21
C ASN A 266 -5.52 2.65 26.21
N SER A 267 -4.34 2.88 25.61
CA SER A 267 -3.74 4.20 25.58
C SER A 267 -4.53 5.17 24.70
N SER A 268 -4.86 6.34 25.24
CA SER A 268 -5.41 7.47 24.48
C SER A 268 -4.34 8.40 23.92
N ASN A 269 -3.06 8.14 24.23
CA ASN A 269 -1.94 8.99 23.84
C ASN A 269 -1.41 8.66 22.43
N VAL A 270 -1.90 7.57 21.84
CA VAL A 270 -1.54 7.13 20.49
C VAL A 270 -2.78 7.08 19.60
N ALA A 271 -2.57 7.25 18.30
CA ALA A 271 -3.58 7.17 17.24
C ALA A 271 -3.86 5.72 16.80
N GLY A 272 -3.44 4.73 17.59
CA GLY A 272 -3.70 3.32 17.33
C GLY A 272 -2.57 2.42 17.78
N ALA A 273 -2.80 1.11 17.67
CA ALA A 273 -1.82 0.08 17.98
C ALA A 273 -1.94 -1.12 17.02
N VAL A 274 -0.83 -1.79 16.78
CA VAL A 274 -0.70 -2.92 15.86
C VAL A 274 0.00 -4.07 16.59
N ALA A 275 -0.67 -5.21 16.68
CA ALA A 275 -0.20 -6.38 17.41
C ALA A 275 0.76 -7.23 16.57
N PHE A 276 1.94 -7.51 17.09
CA PHE A 276 2.92 -8.37 16.45
C PHE A 276 2.72 -9.81 16.91
N SER A 277 2.56 -10.85 16.07
CA SER A 277 2.27 -10.81 14.63
C SER A 277 1.45 -12.04 14.19
N TRP A 278 0.82 -11.95 13.02
CA TRP A 278 0.20 -13.08 12.33
C TRP A 278 1.28 -14.01 11.79
N SER A 279 1.78 -14.86 12.68
CA SER A 279 2.76 -15.89 12.40
C SER A 279 2.43 -17.13 13.25
N PRO A 280 2.80 -18.33 12.78
CA PRO A 280 2.70 -19.52 13.59
C PRO A 280 3.98 -19.70 14.44
N GLY A 281 3.83 -19.65 15.76
CA GLY A 281 4.86 -20.06 16.71
C GLY A 281 5.81 -18.95 17.21
N GLY A 282 6.05 -18.95 18.52
CA GLY A 282 6.71 -17.85 19.23
C GLY A 282 5.85 -17.42 20.42
N ALA A 283 6.38 -16.51 21.23
CA ALA A 283 5.60 -15.91 22.32
C ALA A 283 4.65 -14.82 21.80
N ASP A 284 5.01 -14.14 20.71
CA ASP A 284 4.22 -13.08 20.07
C ASP A 284 3.24 -13.57 19.00
N SER A 285 3.16 -14.88 18.77
CA SER A 285 2.31 -15.39 17.70
C SER A 285 0.83 -15.20 18.00
N LEU A 286 0.13 -14.56 17.07
CA LEU A 286 -1.33 -14.47 17.08
C LEU A 286 -1.97 -15.81 16.72
N THR A 287 -1.26 -16.67 15.97
CA THR A 287 -1.77 -17.98 15.52
C THR A 287 -0.89 -19.16 15.94
N ASP A 288 -1.48 -20.34 16.08
CA ASP A 288 -0.75 -21.60 16.21
C ASP A 288 -0.47 -22.23 14.83
N TRP A 289 0.31 -23.30 14.79
CA TRP A 289 0.64 -24.03 13.55
C TRP A 289 -0.57 -24.70 12.87
N ALA A 290 -1.73 -24.73 13.53
CA ALA A 290 -2.99 -25.22 12.95
C ALA A 290 -3.89 -24.07 12.45
N GLY A 291 -3.41 -22.82 12.52
CA GLY A 291 -4.14 -21.63 12.10
C GLY A 291 -5.20 -21.16 13.09
N ASN A 292 -5.21 -21.66 14.33
CA ASN A 292 -6.10 -21.15 15.37
C ASN A 292 -5.47 -19.97 16.10
N LEU A 293 -6.27 -19.02 16.57
CA LEU A 293 -5.78 -17.96 17.45
C LEU A 293 -5.19 -18.54 18.76
N THR A 294 -4.00 -18.07 19.12
CA THR A 294 -3.40 -18.32 20.44
C THR A 294 -4.16 -17.57 21.54
N ALA A 295 -3.75 -17.72 22.81
CA ALA A 295 -4.32 -16.92 23.89
C ALA A 295 -4.12 -15.40 23.66
N TYR A 296 -2.94 -15.01 23.19
CA TYR A 296 -2.65 -13.62 22.82
C TYR A 296 -3.47 -13.18 21.60
N GLY A 297 -3.56 -14.02 20.56
CA GLY A 297 -4.41 -13.75 19.39
C GLY A 297 -5.89 -13.53 19.75
N GLN A 298 -6.42 -14.33 20.68
CA GLN A 298 -7.80 -14.18 21.18
C GLN A 298 -8.00 -12.88 21.96
N GLU A 299 -7.00 -12.45 22.75
CA GLU A 299 -7.04 -11.16 23.46
C GLU A 299 -7.05 -9.99 22.49
N VAL A 300 -6.18 -10.01 21.47
CA VAL A 300 -6.15 -9.01 20.39
C VAL A 300 -7.47 -8.97 19.62
N ALA A 301 -8.02 -10.14 19.24
CA ALA A 301 -9.32 -10.23 18.57
C ALA A 301 -10.46 -9.60 19.39
N GLN A 302 -10.49 -9.86 20.70
CA GLN A 302 -11.47 -9.24 21.58
C GLN A 302 -11.31 -7.72 21.67
N TRP A 303 -10.08 -7.22 21.75
CA TRP A 303 -9.78 -5.79 21.78
C TRP A 303 -10.23 -5.08 20.48
N ILE A 304 -9.89 -5.65 19.32
CA ILE A 304 -10.32 -5.14 18.02
C ILE A 304 -11.86 -5.09 17.96
N ALA A 305 -12.52 -6.21 18.28
CA ALA A 305 -13.98 -6.33 18.23
C ALA A 305 -14.72 -5.38 19.19
N ALA A 306 -14.18 -5.13 20.38
CA ALA A 306 -14.81 -4.29 21.41
C ALA A 306 -14.95 -2.81 20.98
N SER A 307 -14.28 -2.42 19.91
CA SER A 307 -14.11 -1.03 19.51
C SER A 307 -14.53 -0.75 18.08
N SER A 308 -15.28 -1.69 17.47
CA SER A 308 -15.82 -1.53 16.14
C SER A 308 -16.59 -0.20 16.06
N GLN A 309 -15.92 0.84 15.57
CA GLN A 309 -16.60 1.98 14.99
C GLN A 309 -17.54 1.39 13.94
N PRO A 310 -18.79 1.87 13.82
CA PRO A 310 -19.67 1.41 12.76
C PRO A 310 -18.88 1.50 11.46
N ALA A 311 -18.70 0.37 10.78
CA ALA A 311 -17.88 0.29 9.58
C ALA A 311 -18.21 1.50 8.72
N ALA A 312 -17.20 2.34 8.43
CA ALA A 312 -17.40 3.46 7.55
C ALA A 312 -18.05 2.88 6.30
N SER A 313 -19.32 3.27 6.04
CA SER A 313 -20.11 2.77 4.93
C SER A 313 -19.19 2.74 3.73
N ALA A 314 -18.84 1.53 3.25
CA ALA A 314 -17.82 1.34 2.22
C ALA A 314 -18.01 2.44 1.18
N ALA A 315 -17.06 3.37 1.13
CA ALA A 315 -17.18 4.49 0.21
C ALA A 315 -17.38 3.85 -1.16
N PRO A 316 -18.45 4.18 -1.90
CA PRO A 316 -18.65 3.58 -3.21
C PRO A 316 -17.36 3.74 -4.00
N ALA A 317 -16.86 2.64 -4.57
CA ALA A 317 -15.64 2.66 -5.38
C ALA A 317 -15.69 3.91 -6.28
N PRO A 318 -14.65 4.77 -6.29
CA PRO A 318 -14.74 6.06 -6.96
C PRO A 318 -15.04 5.86 -8.44
N THR A 319 -16.30 6.02 -8.85
CA THR A 319 -16.75 5.80 -10.23
C THR A 319 -16.47 7.00 -11.15
N GLY A 320 -15.41 7.78 -10.87
CA GLY A 320 -15.04 8.92 -11.69
C GLY A 320 -14.21 9.95 -10.95
N ALA A 321 -12.89 9.84 -11.05
CA ALA A 321 -12.02 10.97 -10.83
C ALA A 321 -12.14 11.90 -12.05
N THR A 322 -12.55 13.16 -11.84
CA THR A 322 -12.43 14.19 -12.88
C THR A 322 -11.03 14.76 -12.79
N VAL A 323 -10.13 14.33 -13.67
CA VAL A 323 -8.79 14.92 -13.81
C VAL A 323 -8.94 16.30 -14.44
N SER A 324 -8.41 17.35 -13.80
CA SER A 324 -8.44 18.69 -14.36
C SER A 324 -7.28 18.90 -15.34
N GLN A 325 -7.44 19.80 -16.31
CA GLN A 325 -6.36 20.16 -17.24
C GLN A 325 -5.11 20.70 -16.53
N GLY A 326 -5.26 21.22 -15.31
CA GLY A 326 -4.16 21.69 -14.47
C GLY A 326 -3.23 20.56 -14.02
N ASP A 327 -3.79 19.40 -13.69
CA ASP A 327 -3.05 18.23 -13.19
C ASP A 327 -2.15 17.60 -14.27
N VAL A 328 -2.53 17.76 -15.53
CA VAL A 328 -1.82 17.25 -16.70
C VAL A 328 -0.63 18.14 -17.10
N SER A 329 -0.72 19.44 -16.83
CA SER A 329 0.23 20.43 -17.35
C SER A 329 1.60 20.44 -16.67
N ALA A 330 1.74 19.81 -15.50
CA ALA A 330 3.01 19.77 -14.75
C ALA A 330 4.01 18.71 -15.26
N TYR A 331 3.55 17.69 -15.98
CA TYR A 331 4.36 16.51 -16.33
C TYR A 331 4.88 16.47 -17.78
N ALA A 332 4.43 17.38 -18.65
CA ALA A 332 4.90 17.44 -20.04
C ALA A 332 6.07 18.42 -20.20
N GLN A 333 7.24 18.09 -19.65
CA GLN A 333 8.49 18.73 -20.06
C GLN A 333 9.29 17.78 -20.96
N THR A 334 9.31 18.13 -22.24
CA THR A 334 10.23 17.74 -23.33
C THR A 334 10.87 16.34 -23.24
N GLY A 335 10.35 15.39 -24.02
CA GLY A 335 11.12 14.21 -24.47
C GLY A 335 10.38 12.87 -24.45
N SER A 336 9.23 12.77 -23.79
CA SER A 336 8.45 11.53 -23.71
C SER A 336 7.02 11.82 -24.14
N ASP A 337 6.58 11.23 -25.24
CA ASP A 337 5.19 11.30 -25.68
C ASP A 337 4.29 10.57 -24.68
N MET A 338 3.76 11.32 -23.72
CA MET A 338 2.73 10.82 -22.81
C MET A 338 1.39 10.90 -23.53
N SER A 339 0.92 9.77 -24.06
CA SER A 339 -0.43 9.65 -24.62
C SER A 339 -1.43 9.46 -23.48
N LEU A 340 -2.18 10.53 -23.16
CA LEU A 340 -3.32 10.44 -22.25
C LEU A 340 -4.43 9.62 -22.90
N VAL A 341 -4.60 8.38 -22.44
CA VAL A 341 -5.79 7.58 -22.71
C VAL A 341 -6.92 8.13 -21.84
N GLY A 342 -7.50 9.24 -22.28
CA GLY A 342 -8.57 9.95 -21.59
C GLY A 342 -9.71 10.28 -22.55
N SER A 343 -10.85 9.62 -22.34
CA SER A 343 -12.14 9.79 -23.01
C SER A 343 -12.29 9.12 -24.39
N ALA A 344 -13.51 8.64 -24.63
CA ALA A 344 -13.98 7.73 -25.67
C ALA A 344 -13.88 8.23 -27.13
N SER A 345 -12.89 9.05 -27.46
CA SER A 345 -12.45 9.17 -28.84
C SER A 345 -11.54 7.98 -29.14
N ALA A 346 -12.08 7.00 -29.87
CA ALA A 346 -11.29 6.01 -30.57
C ALA A 346 -10.05 6.70 -31.18
N PRO A 347 -8.85 6.09 -31.15
CA PRO A 347 -7.72 6.62 -31.89
C PRO A 347 -8.22 6.88 -33.31
N ALA A 348 -8.12 8.14 -33.75
CA ALA A 348 -8.60 8.53 -35.07
C ALA A 348 -8.02 7.54 -36.08
N ALA A 349 -8.89 6.96 -36.92
CA ALA A 349 -8.49 5.98 -37.92
C ALA A 349 -7.21 6.46 -38.64
N GLY A 350 -6.09 5.76 -38.40
CA GLY A 350 -4.75 6.23 -38.78
C GLY A 350 -3.79 6.50 -37.63
N ALA A 351 -3.80 5.69 -36.56
CA ALA A 351 -2.68 5.67 -35.62
C ALA A 351 -1.39 5.44 -36.41
N ALA A 352 -0.49 6.43 -36.39
CA ALA A 352 0.81 6.34 -37.05
C ALA A 352 1.62 5.18 -36.44
N SER A 353 2.49 4.57 -37.25
CA SER A 353 3.50 3.59 -36.85
C SER A 353 4.17 4.03 -35.54
N GLY A 354 3.80 3.39 -34.43
CA GLY A 354 4.28 3.75 -33.10
C GLY A 354 5.77 3.44 -32.97
N ALA A 355 6.47 4.21 -32.15
CA ALA A 355 7.84 3.89 -31.75
C ALA A 355 7.88 2.59 -30.92
N ASP A 356 9.03 1.90 -30.92
CA ASP A 356 9.31 0.72 -30.10
C ASP A 356 8.75 0.85 -28.67
N GLY A 357 7.98 -0.13 -28.24
CA GLY A 357 7.44 -0.22 -26.87
C GLY A 357 6.09 0.49 -26.64
N THR A 358 5.42 0.96 -27.69
CA THR A 358 4.05 1.52 -27.57
C THR A 358 3.06 0.44 -27.15
N VAL A 359 2.22 0.73 -26.14
CA VAL A 359 1.11 -0.14 -25.72
C VAL A 359 -0.22 0.37 -26.28
N TYR A 360 -0.94 -0.48 -27.01
CA TYR A 360 -2.26 -0.17 -27.58
C TYR A 360 -3.36 -0.96 -26.88
N THR A 361 -4.23 -0.29 -26.13
CA THR A 361 -5.41 -0.92 -25.51
C THR A 361 -6.46 -1.22 -26.58
N LEU A 362 -6.84 -2.49 -26.74
CA LEU A 362 -7.91 -2.88 -27.64
C LEU A 362 -9.29 -2.73 -26.99
N PRO A 363 -10.31 -2.34 -27.77
CA PRO A 363 -11.64 -2.08 -27.23
C PRO A 363 -12.43 -3.38 -26.99
N ALA A 364 -13.45 -3.30 -26.14
CA ALA A 364 -14.39 -4.40 -25.90
C ALA A 364 -15.22 -4.75 -27.14
N ALA A 365 -15.68 -6.00 -27.23
CA ALA A 365 -16.58 -6.46 -28.28
C ALA A 365 -17.83 -5.57 -28.40
N GLY A 366 -18.21 -5.23 -29.63
CA GLY A 366 -19.33 -4.31 -29.92
C GLY A 366 -18.95 -2.82 -29.95
N SER A 367 -17.72 -2.48 -29.56
CA SER A 367 -17.16 -1.14 -29.77
C SER A 367 -16.68 -0.95 -31.21
N ALA A 368 -16.40 0.30 -31.61
CA ALA A 368 -15.77 0.55 -32.90
C ALA A 368 -14.35 -0.07 -32.93
N PRO A 369 -13.99 -0.85 -33.96
CA PRO A 369 -12.69 -1.49 -34.04
C PRO A 369 -11.56 -0.46 -34.21
N VAL A 370 -10.38 -0.81 -33.68
CA VAL A 370 -9.15 -0.04 -33.92
C VAL A 370 -8.56 -0.42 -35.26
N GLY A 371 -8.43 0.56 -36.16
CA GLY A 371 -7.73 0.39 -37.43
C GLY A 371 -6.31 0.93 -37.34
N PHE A 372 -5.32 0.04 -37.39
CA PHE A 372 -3.91 0.44 -37.51
C PHE A 372 -3.59 0.85 -38.95
N ALA A 373 -2.61 1.74 -39.12
CA ALA A 373 -2.15 2.13 -40.45
C ALA A 373 -1.26 1.07 -41.11
N ASP A 374 -0.54 0.30 -40.28
CA ASP A 374 0.47 -0.70 -40.66
C ASP A 374 0.66 -1.77 -39.58
N ASN A 375 1.71 -2.59 -39.73
CA ASN A 375 1.99 -3.71 -38.84
C ASN A 375 2.75 -3.24 -37.60
N VAL A 376 1.99 -2.69 -36.65
CA VAL A 376 2.52 -2.21 -35.37
C VAL A 376 3.29 -3.28 -34.57
N LEU A 377 3.08 -4.57 -34.84
CA LEU A 377 3.76 -5.66 -34.14
C LEU A 377 5.23 -5.79 -34.57
N ASN A 378 5.57 -5.39 -35.80
CA ASN A 378 6.97 -5.39 -36.26
C ASN A 378 7.81 -4.30 -35.57
N ASP A 379 7.15 -3.24 -35.09
CA ASP A 379 7.77 -2.11 -34.40
C ASP A 379 7.76 -2.32 -32.87
N GLY A 380 7.73 -3.57 -32.41
CA GLY A 380 7.82 -3.92 -30.99
C GLY A 380 6.65 -3.42 -30.13
N ALA A 381 5.52 -3.04 -30.72
CA ALA A 381 4.34 -2.63 -29.96
C ALA A 381 3.70 -3.81 -29.21
N THR A 382 3.03 -3.49 -28.12
CA THR A 382 2.27 -4.43 -27.28
C THR A 382 0.78 -4.12 -27.36
N LEU A 383 -0.07 -5.13 -27.54
CA LEU A 383 -1.52 -4.99 -27.50
C LEU A 383 -2.03 -5.32 -26.09
N ASP A 384 -2.70 -4.39 -25.45
CA ASP A 384 -3.35 -4.63 -24.16
C ASP A 384 -4.79 -5.09 -24.39
N LEU A 385 -5.04 -6.38 -24.12
CA LEU A 385 -6.32 -7.07 -24.28
C LEU A 385 -7.14 -7.09 -22.99
N THR A 386 -6.64 -6.59 -21.86
CA THR A 386 -7.26 -6.74 -20.54
C THR A 386 -8.69 -6.18 -20.50
N SER A 387 -8.88 -4.96 -21.01
CA SER A 387 -10.20 -4.31 -21.07
C SER A 387 -11.15 -5.02 -22.03
N ALA A 388 -10.63 -5.58 -23.12
CA ALA A 388 -11.44 -6.29 -24.10
C ALA A 388 -11.92 -7.63 -23.51
N LEU A 389 -11.02 -8.39 -22.89
CA LEU A 389 -11.31 -9.70 -22.28
C LEU A 389 -12.19 -9.59 -21.03
N ALA A 390 -12.03 -8.52 -20.23
CA ALA A 390 -12.90 -8.24 -19.08
C ALA A 390 -14.38 -8.00 -19.48
N ALA A 391 -14.66 -7.69 -20.75
CA ALA A 391 -16.01 -7.54 -21.26
C ALA A 391 -16.64 -8.86 -21.77
N THR A 392 -15.99 -9.99 -21.51
CA THR A 392 -16.46 -11.34 -21.86
C THR A 392 -16.78 -12.15 -20.60
N ASP A 393 -17.36 -13.35 -20.74
CA ASP A 393 -17.46 -14.32 -19.64
C ASP A 393 -16.24 -15.27 -19.54
N TRP A 394 -15.11 -14.90 -20.16
CA TRP A 394 -13.85 -15.65 -20.03
C TRP A 394 -13.34 -15.63 -18.59
N ASN A 395 -12.95 -16.81 -18.10
CA ASN A 395 -12.55 -17.04 -16.72
C ASN A 395 -11.02 -16.94 -16.50
N GLY A 396 -10.27 -16.42 -17.47
CA GLY A 396 -8.81 -16.32 -17.41
C GLY A 396 -8.04 -17.60 -17.78
N ALA A 397 -8.73 -18.71 -18.10
CA ALA A 397 -8.03 -19.95 -18.48
C ALA A 397 -7.49 -19.87 -19.92
N ALA A 398 -6.17 -19.99 -20.08
CA ALA A 398 -5.53 -19.96 -21.40
C ALA A 398 -6.09 -21.01 -22.38
N SER A 399 -6.49 -22.19 -21.88
CA SER A 399 -7.05 -23.27 -22.71
C SER A 399 -8.39 -22.94 -23.36
N THR A 400 -9.12 -21.94 -22.87
CA THR A 400 -10.42 -21.51 -23.41
C THR A 400 -10.34 -20.17 -24.14
N LEU A 401 -9.19 -19.50 -24.19
CA LEU A 401 -9.07 -18.16 -24.79
C LEU A 401 -9.43 -18.16 -26.29
N ALA A 402 -9.09 -19.23 -27.00
CA ALA A 402 -9.42 -19.38 -28.43
C ALA A 402 -10.94 -19.46 -28.70
N ASP A 403 -11.77 -19.73 -27.69
CA ASP A 403 -13.22 -19.70 -27.81
C ASP A 403 -13.78 -18.26 -27.81
N TYR A 404 -12.96 -17.27 -27.45
CA TYR A 404 -13.31 -15.86 -27.35
C TYR A 404 -12.57 -15.00 -28.37
N LEU A 405 -11.26 -15.18 -28.47
CA LEU A 405 -10.37 -14.36 -29.26
C LEU A 405 -9.94 -15.10 -30.52
N THR A 406 -10.22 -14.51 -31.67
CA THR A 406 -9.88 -15.09 -32.98
C THR A 406 -9.03 -14.13 -33.78
N VAL A 407 -7.99 -14.66 -34.43
CA VAL A 407 -7.15 -13.94 -35.38
C VAL A 407 -7.40 -14.54 -36.75
N THR A 408 -7.94 -13.73 -37.66
CA THR A 408 -8.14 -14.11 -39.05
C THR A 408 -7.07 -13.44 -39.90
N ASP A 409 -6.16 -14.23 -40.42
CA ASP A 409 -5.19 -13.76 -41.40
C ASP A 409 -5.86 -13.49 -42.75
N THR A 410 -5.44 -12.42 -43.41
CA THR A 410 -5.94 -11.98 -44.71
C THR A 410 -4.76 -11.64 -45.61
N SER A 411 -4.99 -11.58 -46.92
CA SER A 411 -3.94 -11.18 -47.87
C SER A 411 -3.36 -9.78 -47.64
N SER A 412 -4.01 -8.96 -46.80
CA SER A 412 -3.62 -7.57 -46.48
C SER A 412 -3.16 -7.36 -45.03
N GLY A 413 -3.09 -8.41 -44.20
CA GLY A 413 -2.79 -8.31 -42.77
C GLY A 413 -3.77 -9.12 -41.92
N ALA A 414 -3.92 -8.79 -40.64
CA ALA A 414 -4.74 -9.57 -39.71
C ALA A 414 -5.99 -8.83 -39.22
N VAL A 415 -7.04 -9.58 -38.93
CA VAL A 415 -8.26 -9.11 -38.26
C VAL A 415 -8.40 -9.82 -36.93
N VAL A 416 -8.45 -9.05 -35.84
CA VAL A 416 -8.66 -9.56 -34.48
C VAL A 416 -10.13 -9.37 -34.12
N SER A 417 -10.79 -10.47 -33.77
CA SER A 417 -12.21 -10.47 -33.38
C SER A 417 -12.40 -11.10 -32.02
N LEU A 418 -13.37 -10.58 -31.26
CA LEU A 418 -13.68 -11.00 -29.90
C LEU A 418 -15.16 -11.33 -29.75
N ALA A 419 -15.46 -12.53 -29.23
CA ALA A 419 -16.80 -12.94 -28.81
C ALA A 419 -16.98 -12.66 -27.31
N THR A 420 -18.18 -12.24 -26.90
CA THR A 420 -18.49 -12.01 -25.47
C THR A 420 -18.79 -13.29 -24.70
N THR A 421 -19.00 -14.40 -25.40
CA THR A 421 -19.29 -15.73 -24.85
C THR A 421 -18.50 -16.80 -25.58
N ALA A 422 -18.12 -17.88 -24.90
CA ALA A 422 -17.36 -18.99 -25.50
C ALA A 422 -18.05 -19.57 -26.75
N GLY A 423 -17.35 -19.54 -27.89
CA GLY A 423 -17.86 -20.02 -29.18
C GLY A 423 -18.94 -19.13 -29.80
N GLY A 424 -19.16 -17.94 -29.24
CA GLY A 424 -20.09 -16.93 -29.78
C GLY A 424 -19.60 -16.31 -31.09
N VAL A 425 -20.44 -15.47 -31.69
CA VAL A 425 -20.07 -14.71 -32.89
C VAL A 425 -19.13 -13.57 -32.49
N GLY A 426 -17.89 -13.61 -32.98
CA GLY A 426 -16.91 -12.56 -32.72
C GLY A 426 -17.25 -11.24 -33.42
N SER A 427 -17.01 -10.12 -32.74
CA SER A 427 -17.01 -8.78 -33.32
C SER A 427 -15.57 -8.34 -33.57
N VAL A 428 -15.29 -7.70 -34.71
CA VAL A 428 -13.95 -7.16 -34.99
C VAL A 428 -13.62 -6.08 -33.96
N ILE A 429 -12.46 -6.20 -33.31
CA ILE A 429 -11.95 -5.21 -32.35
C ILE A 429 -10.66 -4.54 -32.85
N ALA A 430 -9.93 -5.17 -33.78
CA ALA A 430 -8.80 -4.54 -34.44
C ALA A 430 -8.55 -5.07 -35.86
N THR A 431 -7.97 -4.22 -36.71
CA THR A 431 -7.40 -4.61 -38.00
C THR A 431 -5.96 -4.12 -38.08
N ILE A 432 -5.01 -5.02 -38.36
CA ILE A 432 -3.57 -4.78 -38.36
C ILE A 432 -3.03 -5.02 -39.79
N PRO A 433 -2.97 -3.97 -40.65
CA PRO A 433 -2.47 -4.12 -42.02
C PRO A 433 -1.01 -4.60 -42.05
N GLY A 434 -0.65 -5.42 -43.03
CA GLY A 434 0.72 -5.93 -43.20
C GLY A 434 1.16 -7.00 -42.19
N ALA A 435 0.36 -7.31 -41.17
CA ALA A 435 0.57 -8.45 -40.28
C ALA A 435 0.08 -9.75 -40.92
N THR A 436 0.65 -10.13 -42.07
CA THR A 436 0.34 -11.40 -42.73
C THR A 436 0.91 -12.57 -41.93
N ASP A 437 0.28 -13.74 -42.02
CA ASP A 437 0.63 -14.95 -41.27
C ASP A 437 0.47 -14.82 -39.73
N LEU A 438 -0.22 -13.78 -39.25
CA LEU A 438 -0.48 -13.60 -37.82
C LEU A 438 -1.52 -14.64 -37.35
N ASN A 439 -1.14 -15.46 -36.37
CA ASN A 439 -2.04 -16.36 -35.66
C ASN A 439 -2.22 -15.92 -34.20
N LEU A 440 -3.08 -16.62 -33.46
CA LEU A 440 -3.37 -16.30 -32.07
C LEU A 440 -2.11 -16.34 -31.19
N ASP A 441 -1.26 -17.36 -31.30
CA ASP A 441 -0.05 -17.48 -30.49
C ASP A 441 0.92 -16.31 -30.74
N THR A 442 1.08 -15.90 -32.00
CA THR A 442 1.92 -14.75 -32.37
C THR A 442 1.32 -13.44 -31.86
N LEU A 443 0.00 -13.25 -31.94
CA LEU A 443 -0.66 -12.09 -31.34
C LEU A 443 -0.40 -12.03 -29.83
N LEU A 444 -0.55 -13.16 -29.13
CA LEU A 444 -0.39 -13.25 -27.68
C LEU A 444 1.05 -12.99 -27.23
N ALA A 445 2.05 -13.36 -28.04
CA ALA A 445 3.45 -13.01 -27.77
C ALA A 445 3.71 -11.49 -27.78
N HIS A 446 2.83 -10.72 -28.43
CA HIS A 446 2.84 -9.26 -28.45
C HIS A 446 1.70 -8.65 -27.63
N SER A 447 1.11 -9.40 -26.69
CA SER A 447 -0.05 -8.91 -25.92
C SER A 447 0.11 -9.02 -24.41
N ILE A 448 -0.62 -8.17 -23.70
CA ILE A 448 -0.94 -8.33 -22.29
C ILE A 448 -2.40 -8.80 -22.24
N THR A 449 -2.68 -9.94 -21.59
CA THR A 449 -4.01 -10.55 -21.53
C THR A 449 -4.61 -10.55 -20.15
#